data_AF-A0AAD8YQ33-F1
#
_entry.id   AF-A0AAD8YQ33-F1
#
_cell.length_a   1.000
_cell.length_b   1.000
_cell.length_c   1.000
_cell.angle_alpha   90.00
_cell.angle_beta   90.00
_cell.angle_gamma   90.00
#
_symmetry.space_group_name_H-M   'P 1'
#
loop_
_entity.id
_entity.type
_entity.pdbx_description
1 polymer ?
#
loop_
_entity_poly.entity_id
_entity_poly.type
_entity_poly.pdbx_seq_one_letter_code
_entity_poly.pdbx_strand_id
1 'polypeptide(L)' 'ARQNHSLLAINDSSVEIVKNIKFLGVHLAENLTWTLNTSSITNRTQQCLYFLQKLREAHLPSPILTTFYR' A
#
# COMPACT_ATOMS: atom_id res chain seq x y z
N ALA A 1 24.10 1.97 13.27
CA ALA A 1 24.77 3.18 12.76
C ALA A 1 23.72 4.25 12.55
N ARG A 2 23.87 5.45 13.14
CA ARG A 2 22.93 6.56 12.91
C ARG A 2 23.13 7.02 11.46
N GLN A 3 22.10 6.94 10.62
CA GLN A 3 22.17 7.54 9.29
C GLN A 3 22.22 9.06 9.48
N ASN A 4 23.23 9.70 8.90
CA ASN A 4 23.33 11.16 8.90
C ASN A 4 22.33 11.68 7.86
N HIS A 5 21.15 12.10 8.31
CA HIS A 5 20.15 12.71 7.44
C HIS A 5 20.59 14.15 7.13
N SER A 6 20.85 14.45 5.84
CA SER A 6 21.07 15.84 5.40
C SER A 6 19.81 16.64 5.70
N LEU A 7 19.96 17.69 6.51
CA LEU A 7 18.86 18.59 6.86
C LEU A 7 18.58 19.53 5.68
N LEU A 8 17.33 19.54 5.23
CA LEU A 8 16.84 20.46 4.21
C LEU A 8 16.25 21.68 4.89
N ALA A 9 16.65 22.89 4.51
CA ALA A 9 16.02 24.11 5.00
C ALA A 9 14.84 24.49 4.08
N ILE A 10 13.63 24.53 4.63
CA ILE A 10 12.42 25.04 3.96
C ILE A 10 11.93 26.22 4.78
N ASN A 11 11.87 27.43 4.21
CA ASN A 11 11.43 28.65 4.91
C ASN A 11 12.13 28.85 6.28
N ASP A 12 13.46 28.75 6.30
CA ASP A 12 14.30 28.84 7.50
C ASP A 12 14.04 27.78 8.59
N SER A 13 13.21 26.78 8.28
CA SER A 13 12.93 25.63 9.14
C SER A 13 13.73 24.41 8.67
N SER A 14 14.45 23.79 9.61
CA SER A 14 15.18 22.55 9.34
C SER A 14 14.21 21.37 9.26
N VAL A 15 14.21 20.67 8.13
CA VAL A 15 13.36 19.50 7.86
C VAL A 15 14.24 18.29 7.60
N GLU A 16 13.89 17.17 8.24
CA GLU A 16 14.55 15.89 8.03
C GLU A 16 14.10 15.25 6.71
N ILE A 17 15.05 14.81 5.88
CA ILE A 17 14.75 14.01 4.69
C ILE A 17 14.65 12.54 5.09
N VAL A 18 13.48 11.95 4.87
CA VAL A 18 13.20 10.53 5.12
C VAL A 18 12.95 9.79 3.81
N LYS A 19 13.47 8.56 3.71
CA LYS A 19 13.35 7.73 2.51
C LYS A 19 11.91 7.25 2.25
N ASN A 20 11.15 7.07 3.33
CA ASN A 20 9.75 6.64 3.31
C ASN A 20 9.06 7.19 4.55
N ILE A 21 7.85 7.70 4.37
CA ILE A 21 6.97 8.11 5.46
C ILE A 21 5.58 7.52 5.28
N LYS A 22 4.96 7.13 6.39
CA LYS A 22 3.54 6.80 6.43
C LYS A 22 2.76 8.01 6.92
N PHE A 23 1.94 8.60 6.06
CA PHE A 23 1.08 9.73 6.39
C PHE A 23 -0.36 9.42 5.99
N LEU A 24 -1.31 9.60 6.90
CA LEU A 24 -2.72 9.27 6.69
C LEU A 24 -2.97 7.83 6.18
N GLY A 25 -2.10 6.89 6.55
CA GLY A 25 -2.19 5.50 6.09
C GLY A 25 -1.52 5.21 4.74
N VAL A 26 -1.05 6.23 4.01
CA VAL A 26 -0.37 6.09 2.72
C VAL A 26 1.14 6.09 2.92
N HIS A 27 1.83 5.17 2.25
CA HIS A 27 3.29 5.17 2.18
C HIS A 27 3.77 6.07 1.04
N LEU A 28 4.50 7.12 1.39
CA LEU A 28 5.12 8.07 0.48
C LEU A 28 6.63 7.82 0.47
N ALA A 29 7.19 7.51 -0.69
CA ALA A 29 8.63 7.42 -0.88
C ALA A 29 9.25 8.83 -1.08
N GLU A 30 10.56 8.96 -0.90
CA GLU A 30 11.31 10.21 -1.09
C GLU A 30 11.14 10.84 -2.48
N ASN A 31 10.96 10.01 -3.51
CA ASN A 31 10.68 10.43 -4.88
C ASN A 31 9.20 10.77 -5.13
N LEU A 32 8.42 10.92 -4.04
CA LEU A 32 6.98 11.17 -4.01
C LEU A 32 6.14 10.10 -4.71
N THR A 33 6.70 8.91 -4.97
CA THR A 33 5.95 7.79 -5.55
C THR A 33 5.16 7.04 -4.49
N TRP A 34 3.98 6.54 -4.90
CA TRP A 34 3.07 5.77 -4.05
C TRP A 34 3.08 4.29 -4.43
N THR A 35 4.13 3.84 -5.12
CA THR A 35 4.25 2.50 -5.73
C THR A 35 4.03 1.39 -4.71
N LEU A 36 4.52 1.55 -3.47
CA LEU A 36 4.30 0.57 -2.42
C LEU A 36 2.80 0.38 -2.11
N ASN A 37 2.06 1.48 -1.99
CA ASN A 37 0.63 1.46 -1.72
C ASN A 37 -0.15 0.87 -2.90
N THR A 38 0.13 1.30 -4.12
CA THR A 38 -0.56 0.80 -5.32
C THR A 38 -0.26 -0.67 -5.57
N SER A 39 0.97 -1.13 -5.40
CA SER A 39 1.34 -2.54 -5.47
C SER A 39 0.63 -3.36 -4.38
N SER A 40 0.54 -2.85 -3.15
CA SER A 40 -0.18 -3.54 -2.07
C SER A 40 -1.66 -3.74 -2.40
N ILE A 41 -2.34 -2.68 -2.85
CA ILE A 41 -3.75 -2.74 -3.26
C ILE A 41 -3.95 -3.68 -4.45
N THR A 42 -3.05 -3.61 -5.44
CA THR A 42 -3.08 -4.46 -6.64
C THR A 42 -2.95 -5.93 -6.26
N ASN A 43 -1.96 -6.28 -5.42
CA ASN A 43 -1.74 -7.65 -4.97
C ASN A 43 -2.94 -8.19 -4.19
N ARG A 44 -3.53 -7.40 -3.27
CA ARG A 44 -4.73 -7.80 -2.54
C ARG A 44 -5.90 -8.06 -3.49
N THR A 45 -6.10 -7.18 -4.47
CA THR A 45 -7.19 -7.30 -5.46
C THR A 45 -7.00 -8.55 -6.32
N GLN A 46 -5.77 -8.80 -6.79
CA GLN A 46 -5.44 -10.00 -7.55
C GLN A 46 -5.69 -11.28 -6.76
N GLN A 47 -5.30 -11.32 -5.47
CA GLN A 47 -5.58 -12.46 -4.59
C GLN A 47 -7.08 -12.69 -4.42
N CYS A 48 -7.85 -11.64 -4.12
CA CYS A 48 -9.31 -11.73 -4.01
C CYS A 48 -9.94 -12.27 -5.32
N LEU A 49 -9.49 -11.78 -6.47
CA LEU A 49 -10.02 -12.17 -7.78
C LEU A 49 -9.68 -13.63 -8.11
N TYR A 50 -8.45 -14.07 -7.82
CA TYR A 50 -8.03 -15.46 -7.95
C TYR A 50 -8.91 -16.40 -7.10
N PHE A 51 -9.09 -16.08 -5.82
CA PHE A 51 -9.93 -16.90 -4.95
C PHE A 51 -11.40 -16.87 -5.39
N LEU A 52 -11.94 -15.71 -5.77
CA LEU A 52 -13.30 -15.64 -6.31
C LEU A 52 -13.47 -16.58 -7.50
N GLN A 53 -12.52 -16.60 -8.44
CA GLN A 53 -12.56 -17.50 -9.59
C GLN A 53 -12.59 -18.97 -9.14
N LYS A 54 -11.73 -19.35 -8.20
CA LYS A 54 -11.67 -20.72 -7.66
C LYS A 54 -12.96 -21.15 -6.97
N LEU A 55 -13.59 -20.25 -6.22
CA LEU A 55 -14.85 -20.54 -5.52
C LEU A 55 -16.03 -20.66 -6.50
N ARG A 56 -16.01 -19.88 -7.59
CA ARG A 56 -16.99 -20.00 -8.68
C ARG A 56 -16.84 -21.32 -9.43
N GLU A 57 -15.61 -21.75 -9.70
CA GLU A 57 -15.31 -23.06 -10.29
C GLU A 57 -15.80 -24.21 -9.39
N ALA A 58 -15.76 -24.03 -8.07
CA ALA A 58 -16.29 -25.00 -7.09
C ALA A 58 -17.81 -24.92 -6.90
N HIS A 59 -18.54 -24.13 -7.70
CA HIS A 59 -20.01 -23.96 -7.63
C HIS A 59 -20.53 -23.56 -6.23
N LEU A 60 -19.74 -22.79 -5.48
CA LEU A 60 -20.16 -22.39 -4.13
C LEU A 60 -21.34 -21.40 -4.15
N PRO A 61 -22.21 -21.44 -3.13
CA PRO A 61 -23.31 -20.50 -2.98
C PRO A 61 -22.84 -19.04 -2.98
N SER A 62 -23.64 -18.18 -3.63
CA SER A 62 -23.40 -16.73 -3.71
C SER A 62 -23.07 -16.05 -2.36
N PRO A 63 -23.70 -16.39 -1.21
CA PRO A 63 -23.33 -15.82 0.09
C PRO A 63 -21.84 -15.97 0.44
N ILE A 64 -21.24 -17.12 0.12
CA ILE A 64 -19.81 -17.39 0.38
C ILE A 64 -18.93 -16.52 -0.52
N LEU A 65 -19.31 -16.36 -1.79
CA LEU A 65 -18.58 -15.52 -2.76
C LEU A 65 -18.54 -14.04 -2.35
N THR A 66 -19.62 -13.53 -1.74
CA THR A 66 -19.71 -12.12 -1.31
C THR A 66 -18.91 -11.80 -0.03
N THR A 67 -18.58 -12.82 0.77
CA THR A 67 -17.80 -12.63 2.00
C THR A 67 -16.37 -12.12 1.71
N PHE A 68 -15.80 -12.45 0.55
CA PHE A 68 -14.46 -12.00 0.15
C PHE A 68 -14.35 -10.50 -0.16
N TYR A 69 -15.49 -9.82 -0.27
CA TYR A 69 -15.59 -8.40 -0.62
C TYR A 69 -16.01 -7.49 0.55
N ARG A 70 -16.34 -8.08 1.71
CA ARG A 70 -16.57 -7.36 2.96
C ARG A 70 -15.26 -7.24 3.74
#